data_AF-A0A530BDZ6-F1
#
_entry.id   AF-A0A530BDZ6-F1
#
_cell.length_a   1.000
_cell.length_b   1.000
_cell.length_c   1.000
_cell.angle_alpha   90.00
_cell.angle_beta   90.00
_cell.angle_gamma   90.00
#
_symmetry.space_group_name_H-M   'P 1'
#
loop_
_entity.id
_entity.type
_entity.pdbx_description
1 polymer ?
#
loop_
_entity_poly.entity_id
_entity_poly.type
_entity_poly.pdbx_seq_one_letter_code
_entity_poly.pdbx_strand_id
1 'polypeptide(L)'
;VVLSPHRQGGQAQFIERPLAPTPNADRFAKALDDVRATLGEAHSLDSVADAAGLTPRTFTRRFQKTTGTSFGDWLADQRVALAQRLLEQTHKSMDVVA
;
A
#
# COMPACT_ATOMS: atom_id res chain seq x y z
N VAL A 1 22.97 7.05 20.03
CA VAL A 1 22.72 6.10 18.93
C VAL A 1 21.46 5.33 19.26
N VAL A 2 20.64 5.03 18.24
CA VAL A 2 19.29 4.44 18.23
C VAL A 2 18.15 5.44 18.49
N LEU A 3 17.64 5.98 17.38
CA LEU A 3 16.35 6.67 17.28
C LEU A 3 15.31 5.65 16.83
N SER A 4 14.27 5.44 17.65
CA SER A 4 13.03 4.79 17.22
C SER A 4 11.88 5.77 17.49
N PRO A 5 11.34 6.49 16.48
CA PRO A 5 10.06 7.14 16.64
C PRO A 5 8.98 6.13 16.23
N HIS A 6 8.56 5.30 17.19
CA HIS A 6 7.35 4.51 17.02
C HIS A 6 6.16 5.46 16.81
N ARG A 7 5.57 5.40 15.62
CA ARG A 7 4.49 6.27 15.14
C ARG A 7 3.32 6.30 16.10
N GLN A 8 2.77 7.51 16.29
CA GLN A 8 1.49 7.75 16.92
C GLN A 8 0.37 6.99 16.19
N GLY A 9 -0.49 6.33 16.95
CA GLY A 9 -1.69 5.70 16.42
C GLY A 9 -2.32 4.71 17.41
N GLY A 10 -2.49 5.14 18.67
CA GLY A 10 -3.23 4.37 19.66
C GLY A 10 -4.70 4.21 19.27
N GLN A 11 -5.29 3.12 19.75
CA GLN A 11 -6.69 2.71 19.67
C GLN A 11 -7.10 1.90 18.43
N ALA A 12 -6.93 0.59 18.55
CA ALA A 12 -7.76 -0.39 17.85
C ALA A 12 -7.70 -1.76 18.55
N GLN A 13 -8.36 -1.93 19.70
CA GLN A 13 -8.85 -3.26 20.08
C GLN A 13 -9.97 -3.63 19.09
N PHE A 14 -9.63 -4.25 17.96
CA PHE A 14 -10.62 -4.67 16.96
C PHE A 14 -10.76 -6.19 16.97
N ILE A 15 -11.92 -6.63 17.45
CA ILE A 15 -12.36 -8.02 17.49
C ILE A 15 -12.36 -8.58 16.06
N GLU A 16 -11.60 -9.66 15.87
CA GLU A 16 -11.51 -10.41 14.62
C GLU A 16 -12.87 -10.97 14.20
N ARG A 17 -13.34 -10.56 13.02
CA ARG A 17 -14.31 -11.36 12.24
C ARG A 17 -13.67 -11.74 10.91
N PRO A 18 -13.57 -13.02 10.54
CA PRO A 18 -13.09 -13.43 9.23
C PRO A 18 -13.95 -12.76 8.15
N LEU A 19 -13.33 -11.99 7.26
CA LEU A 19 -14.04 -11.42 6.11
C LEU A 19 -14.18 -12.59 5.13
N ALA A 20 -15.41 -13.07 4.92
CA ALA A 20 -15.68 -14.07 3.90
C ALA A 20 -15.17 -13.60 2.52
N PRO A 21 -14.75 -14.51 1.63
CA PRO A 21 -14.43 -14.19 0.25
C PRO A 21 -15.70 -13.66 -0.42
N THR A 22 -15.78 -12.34 -0.51
CA THR A 22 -16.88 -11.61 -1.16
C THR A 22 -16.39 -11.22 -2.56
N PRO A 23 -17.28 -10.98 -3.54
CA PRO A 23 -16.91 -10.40 -4.84
C PRO A 23 -16.10 -9.09 -4.73
N ASN A 24 -16.19 -8.42 -3.58
CA ASN A 24 -15.37 -7.26 -3.23
C ASN A 24 -13.90 -7.60 -2.93
N ALA A 25 -13.54 -8.86 -2.72
CA ALA A 25 -12.16 -9.31 -2.60
C ALA A 25 -11.41 -9.16 -3.92
N ASP A 26 -12.04 -9.52 -5.03
CA ASP A 26 -11.45 -9.39 -6.36
C ASP A 26 -11.28 -7.92 -6.74
N ARG A 27 -12.28 -7.08 -6.43
CA ARG A 27 -12.18 -5.62 -6.64
C ARG A 27 -11.15 -4.95 -5.74
N PHE A 28 -11.05 -5.36 -4.48
CA PHE A 28 -10.05 -4.84 -3.55
C PHE A 28 -8.63 -5.19 -4.00
N ALA A 29 -8.37 -6.45 -4.39
CA ALA A 29 -7.07 -6.88 -4.91
C ALA A 29 -6.73 -6.12 -6.20
N LYS A 30 -7.69 -6.03 -7.12
CA LYS A 30 -7.52 -5.28 -8.37
C LYS A 30 -7.16 -3.80 -8.13
N ALA A 31 -7.85 -3.13 -7.19
CA ALA A 31 -7.54 -1.74 -6.86
C ALA A 31 -6.10 -1.58 -6.33
N LEU A 32 -5.61 -2.54 -5.53
CA LEU A 32 -4.22 -2.51 -5.06
C LEU A 32 -3.20 -2.76 -6.17
N ASP A 33 -3.52 -3.63 -7.12
CA ASP A 33 -2.66 -3.88 -8.29
C ASP A 33 -2.63 -2.67 -9.23
N ASP A 34 -3.77 -1.99 -9.43
CA ASP A 34 -3.84 -0.76 -10.21
C ASP A 34 -2.99 0.35 -9.55
N VAL A 35 -2.99 0.47 -8.21
CA VAL A 35 -2.10 1.39 -7.47
C VAL A 35 -0.62 1.02 -7.64
N ARG A 36 -0.28 -0.28 -7.60
CA ARG A 36 1.10 -0.75 -7.83
C ARG A 36 1.60 -0.46 -9.24
N ALA A 37 0.72 -0.54 -10.23
CA ALA A 37 1.05 -0.22 -11.61
C ALA A 37 1.29 1.29 -11.82
N THR A 38 0.73 2.14 -10.96
CA THR A 38 0.72 3.61 -11.10
C THR A 38 1.34 4.32 -9.89
N LEU A 39 2.33 3.73 -9.22
CA LEU A 39 2.94 4.29 -7.98
C LEU A 39 3.52 5.71 -8.13
N GLY A 40 3.82 6.14 -9.35
CA GLY A 40 4.27 7.50 -9.67
C GLY A 40 3.17 8.57 -9.63
N GLU A 41 1.90 8.17 -9.62
CA GLU A 41 0.76 9.07 -9.57
C GLU A 41 0.31 9.35 -8.14
N ALA A 42 -0.47 10.42 -7.96
CA ALA A 42 -1.06 10.78 -6.69
C ALA A 42 -2.27 9.88 -6.39
N HIS A 43 -2.13 9.00 -5.39
CA HIS A 43 -3.21 8.13 -4.91
C HIS A 43 -3.85 8.73 -3.67
N SER A 44 -5.16 9.02 -3.73
CA SER A 44 -5.96 9.37 -2.55
C SER A 44 -6.65 8.13 -1.99
N LEU A 45 -6.85 8.12 -0.67
CA LEU A 45 -7.59 7.04 -0.01
C LEU A 45 -9.00 6.90 -0.58
N ASP A 46 -9.66 8.02 -0.89
CA ASP A 46 -11.02 8.05 -1.44
C ASP A 46 -11.06 7.42 -2.84
N SER A 47 -10.12 7.77 -3.72
CA SER A 47 -10.08 7.23 -5.09
C SER A 47 -9.87 5.72 -5.12
N VAL A 48 -8.95 5.21 -4.28
CA VAL A 48 -8.66 3.77 -4.22
C VAL A 48 -9.78 3.00 -3.54
N ALA A 49 -10.44 3.61 -2.55
CA ALA A 49 -11.61 3.03 -1.92
C ALA A 49 -12.79 2.93 -2.91
N ASP A 50 -13.05 3.99 -3.69
CA ASP A 50 -14.07 4.00 -4.74
C ASP A 50 -13.80 2.95 -5.82
N ALA A 51 -12.54 2.82 -6.28
CA ALA A 51 -12.14 1.77 -7.22
C ALA A 51 -12.39 0.35 -6.68
N ALA A 52 -12.21 0.16 -5.37
CA ALA A 52 -12.54 -1.09 -4.69
C ALA A 52 -14.06 -1.28 -4.42
N GLY A 53 -14.89 -0.26 -4.70
CA GLY A 53 -16.32 -0.24 -4.37
C GLY A 53 -16.58 -0.18 -2.86
N LEU A 54 -15.69 0.47 -2.10
CA LEU A 54 -15.72 0.56 -0.66
C LEU A 54 -15.71 2.02 -0.19
N THR A 55 -16.37 2.30 0.93
CA THR A 55 -16.12 3.55 1.67
C THR A 55 -14.66 3.59 2.17
N PRO A 56 -14.03 4.76 2.30
CA PRO A 56 -12.67 4.91 2.83
C PRO A 56 -12.44 4.18 4.17
N ARG A 57 -13.38 4.30 5.11
CA ARG A 57 -13.31 3.64 6.43
C ARG A 57 -13.29 2.10 6.33
N THR A 58 -14.05 1.53 5.40
CA THR A 58 -14.08 0.09 5.17
C THR A 58 -12.84 -0.39 4.43
N PHE A 59 -12.36 0.39 3.47
CA PHE A 59 -11.09 0.14 2.80
C PHE A 59 -9.94 0.10 3.81
N THR A 60 -9.76 1.14 4.63
CA THR A 60 -8.67 1.21 5.61
C THR A 60 -8.69 0.04 6.59
N ARG A 61 -9.86 -0.28 7.14
CA ARG A 61 -10.01 -1.41 8.08
C ARG A 61 -9.69 -2.75 7.42
N ARG A 62 -10.19 -2.97 6.20
CA ARG A 62 -9.89 -4.19 5.42
C ARG A 62 -8.40 -4.26 5.08
N PHE A 63 -7.83 -3.15 4.62
CA PHE A 63 -6.42 -3.04 4.26
C PHE A 63 -5.54 -3.37 5.46
N GLN A 64 -5.68 -2.66 6.58
CA GLN A 64 -4.91 -2.95 7.79
C GLN A 64 -5.04 -4.40 8.25
N LYS A 65 -6.22 -5.00 8.13
CA LYS A 65 -6.43 -6.41 8.45
C LYS A 65 -5.69 -7.37 7.50
N THR A 66 -5.57 -7.01 6.22
CA THR A 66 -4.94 -7.85 5.20
C THR A 66 -3.42 -7.65 5.11
N THR A 67 -2.93 -6.42 5.20
CA THR A 67 -1.49 -6.08 5.04
C THR A 67 -0.78 -5.80 6.36
N GLY A 68 -1.49 -5.66 7.48
CA GLY A 68 -0.89 -5.38 8.79
C GLY A 68 -0.35 -3.95 8.97
N THR A 69 -0.55 -3.07 7.98
CA THR A 69 -0.05 -1.69 7.98
C THR A 69 -1.08 -0.72 7.39
N SER A 70 -0.84 0.59 7.50
CA SER A 70 -1.69 1.62 6.90
C SER A 70 -1.45 1.71 5.38
N PHE A 71 -2.47 2.16 4.63
CA PHE A 71 -2.34 2.35 3.17
C PHE A 71 -1.25 3.37 2.81
N GLY A 72 -1.15 4.45 3.59
CA GLY A 72 -0.13 5.50 3.38
C GLY A 72 1.29 4.98 3.61
N ASP A 73 1.52 4.25 4.70
CA ASP A 73 2.83 3.65 4.97
C ASP A 73 3.21 2.63 3.90
N TRP A 74 2.26 1.77 3.53
CA TRP A 74 2.48 0.81 2.44
C TRP A 74 2.81 1.50 1.12
N LEU A 75 2.09 2.57 0.76
CA LEU A 75 2.34 3.32 -0.48
C LEU A 75 3.73 3.95 -0.47
N ALA A 76 4.18 4.49 0.66
CA ALA A 76 5.52 5.03 0.81
C ALA A 76 6.58 3.94 0.60
N ASP A 77 6.41 2.77 1.23
CA ASP A 77 7.33 1.63 1.08
C ASP A 77 7.39 1.14 -0.37
N GLN A 78 6.24 1.05 -1.06
CA GLN A 78 6.19 0.67 -2.48
C GLN A 78 6.93 1.68 -3.37
N ARG A 79 6.78 2.98 -3.11
CA ARG A 79 7.48 4.05 -3.86
C ARG A 79 8.99 4.01 -3.63
N VAL A 80 9.43 3.79 -2.38
CA VAL A 80 10.86 3.62 -2.07
C VAL A 80 11.42 2.40 -2.78
N ALA A 81 10.73 1.27 -2.75
CA ALA A 81 11.15 0.06 -3.46
C ALA A 81 11.22 0.27 -4.98
N LEU A 82 10.27 1.01 -5.56
CA LEU A 82 10.31 1.37 -6.98
C LEU A 82 11.51 2.26 -7.30
N ALA A 83 11.77 3.29 -6.49
CA ALA A 83 12.92 4.17 -6.66
C ALA A 83 14.25 3.39 -6.58
N GLN A 84 14.39 2.48 -5.61
CA GLN A 84 15.55 1.60 -5.50
C GLN A 84 15.75 0.75 -6.76
N ARG A 85 14.69 0.12 -7.28
CA ARG A 85 14.76 -0.67 -8.52
C ARG A 85 15.17 0.15 -9.72
N LEU A 86 14.64 1.37 -9.86
CA LEU A 86 15.00 2.27 -10.95
C LEU A 86 16.47 2.70 -10.86
N LEU A 87 16.97 2.98 -9.65
CA LEU A 87 18.39 3.28 -9.43
C LEU A 87 19.28 2.08 -9.76
N GLU A 88 18.94 0.87 -9.29
CA GLU A 88 19.69 -0.35 -9.61
C GLU A 88 19.73 -0.64 -11.12
N GLN A 89 18.62 -0.43 -11.83
CA GLN A 89 18.56 -0.57 -13.29
C GLN A 89 19.44 0.47 -13.99
N THR A 90 19.41 1.72 -13.52
CA THR A 90 20.24 2.80 -14.07
C THR A 90 21.72 2.54 -13.83
N HIS A 91 22.10 2.10 -12.62
CA HIS A 91 23.48 1.75 -12.30
C HIS A 91 23.99 0.57 -13.14
N LYS A 92 23.18 -0.49 -13.33
CA LYS A 92 23.52 -1.59 -14.24
C LYS A 92 23.64 -1.13 -15.69
N SER A 93 22.78 -0.22 -16.13
CA SER A 93 22.87 0.36 -17.48
C SER A 93 24.13 1.22 -17.67
N MET A 94 24.65 1.85 -16.63
CA MET A 94 25.90 2.61 -16.69
C MET A 94 27.13 1.70 -16.69
N ASP A 95 27.11 0.63 -15.89
CA ASP A 95 28.23 -0.34 -15.79
C ASP A 95 28.42 -1.14 -17.09
N VAL A 96 27.34 -1.42 -17.83
CA VAL A 96 27.37 -2.15 -19.12
C VAL A 96 27.90 -1.32 -20.30
N VAL A 97 28.05 0.01 -20.15
CA VAL A 97 28.49 0.92 -21.23
C VAL A 97 30.01 1.20 -21.16
N ALA A 98 30.76 0.54 -20.28
CA ALA A 98 32.21 0.67 -20.13
C ALA A 98 33.03 -0.30 -21.01
#